data_AF-U1ZFK1-F1
#
_entry.id   AF-U1ZFK1-F1
#
_cell.length_a   1.000
_cell.length_b   1.000
_cell.length_c   1.000
_cell.angle_alpha   90.00
_cell.angle_beta   90.00
_cell.angle_gamma   90.00
#
_symmetry.space_group_name_H-M   'P 1'
#
loop_
_entity.id
_entity.type
_entity.pdbx_description
1 polymer ?
#
loop_
_entity_poly.entity_id
_entity_poly.type
_entity_poly.pdbx_seq_one_letter_code
_entity_poly.pdbx_strand_id
1 'polypeptide(L)' 'ISTANGRATGHRTRLASLRLGDIELRDVAALIAPGMDGDEVLLGMSALQQLEFSQKGGTLVLRQSTLQ' A
#
# COMPACT_ATOMS: atom_id res chain seq x y z
N ILE A 1 5.66 -2.89 15.41
CA ILE A 1 4.34 -2.77 14.73
C ILE A 1 3.36 -3.76 15.36
N SER A 2 2.06 -3.43 15.39
CA SER A 2 1.03 -4.38 15.81
C SER A 2 0.45 -5.03 14.56
N THR A 3 0.50 -6.35 14.49
CA THR A 3 -0.03 -7.15 13.39
C THR A 3 -1.13 -8.07 13.93
N ALA A 4 -1.87 -8.74 13.03
CA ALA A 4 -2.83 -9.76 13.43
C ALA A 4 -2.18 -10.92 14.21
N ASN A 5 -0.89 -11.18 13.98
CA ASN A 5 -0.10 -12.23 14.64
C ASN A 5 0.66 -11.73 15.88
N GLY A 6 0.33 -10.53 16.39
CA GLY A 6 0.98 -9.93 17.56
C GLY A 6 2.01 -8.85 17.21
N ARG A 7 2.93 -8.56 18.12
CA ARG A 7 3.93 -7.49 17.95
C ARG A 7 5.13 -8.02 17.16
N ALA A 8 5.44 -7.35 16.06
CA ALA A 8 6.64 -7.61 15.28
C ALA A 8 7.55 -6.38 15.22
N THR A 9 8.85 -6.60 15.01
CA THR A 9 9.78 -5.52 14.65
C THR A 9 9.55 -5.18 13.18
N GLY A 10 9.44 -3.89 12.87
CA GLY A 10 9.31 -3.43 11.49
C GLY A 10 10.09 -2.14 11.31
N HIS A 11 10.61 -1.93 10.10
CA HIS A 11 11.45 -0.80 9.76
C HIS A 11 10.68 0.13 8.82
N ARG A 12 10.52 1.39 9.23
CA ARG A 12 9.87 2.39 8.39
C ARG A 12 10.82 2.85 7.30
N THR A 13 10.27 3.08 6.11
CA THR A 13 10.99 3.64 4.96
C THR A 13 10.06 4.51 4.12
N ARG A 14 10.61 5.20 3.12
CA ARG A 14 9.83 5.89 2.09
C ARG A 14 10.25 5.41 0.71
N LEU A 15 9.26 5.08 -0.11
CA LEU A 15 9.44 4.77 -1.51
C LEU A 15 9.43 6.08 -2.30
N ALA A 16 10.46 6.32 -3.09
CA ALA A 16 10.48 7.48 -3.99
C ALA A 16 9.31 7.44 -4.98
N SER A 17 9.02 6.25 -5.53
CA SER A 17 7.90 5.99 -6.43
C SER A 17 7.30 4.62 -6.18
N LEU A 18 5.98 4.51 -6.23
CA LEU A 18 5.22 3.27 -6.28
C LEU A 18 4.33 3.31 -7.53
N ARG A 19 4.52 2.35 -8.44
CA ARG A 19 3.77 2.29 -9.70
C ARG A 19 2.88 1.05 -9.74
N LEU A 20 1.59 1.23 -10.01
CA LEU A 20 0.60 0.17 -10.23
C LEU A 20 -0.07 0.38 -11.58
N GLY A 21 0.42 -0.30 -12.62
CA GLY A 21 0.01 -0.01 -13.99
C GLY A 21 0.33 1.44 -14.35
N ASP A 22 -0.70 2.20 -14.72
CA ASP A 22 -0.60 3.63 -15.08
C ASP A 22 -0.65 4.58 -13.87
N ILE A 23 -0.94 4.05 -12.67
CA ILE A 23 -0.96 4.85 -11.43
C ILE A 23 0.47 5.02 -10.93
N GLU A 24 0.89 6.26 -10.72
CA GLU A 24 2.17 6.59 -10.09
C GLU A 24 1.93 7.41 -8.82
N LEU A 25 2.28 6.83 -7.68
CA LEU A 25 2.34 7.52 -6.39
C LEU A 25 3.80 7.87 -6.08
N ARG A 26 4.02 9.07 -5.57
CA ARG A 26 5.35 9.54 -5.18
C ARG A 26 5.44 9.67 -3.68
N ASP A 27 6.66 9.48 -3.17
CA ASP A 27 6.97 9.72 -1.77
C ASP A 27 6.07 8.92 -0.80
N VAL A 28 5.93 7.61 -1.04
CA VAL A 28 4.97 6.75 -0.33
C VAL A 28 5.60 6.18 0.95
N ALA A 29 4.93 6.38 2.09
CA ALA A 29 5.34 5.76 3.34
C ALA A 29 5.16 4.23 3.30
N ALA A 30 6.22 3.51 3.66
CA ALA A 30 6.25 2.05 3.62
C ALA A 30 6.86 1.46 4.89
N LEU A 31 6.67 0.15 5.05
CA LEU A 31 7.09 -0.62 6.21
C LEU A 31 7.70 -1.94 5.72
N ILE A 32 8.97 -2.16 6.07
CA ILE A 32 9.62 -3.46 5.95
C ILE A 32 9.23 -4.26 7.19
N ALA A 33 8.56 -5.40 7.01
CA ALA A 33 8.07 -6.24 8.10
C ALA A 33 8.74 -7.63 8.04
N PRO A 34 9.95 -7.78 8.62
CA PRO A 34 10.59 -9.09 8.77
C PRO A 34 9.67 -10.03 9.56
N GLY A 35 9.41 -11.23 9.03
CA GLY A 35 8.51 -12.20 9.65
C GLY A 35 7.04 -12.06 9.26
N MET A 36 6.72 -11.25 8.24
CA MET A 36 5.47 -11.41 7.51
C MET A 36 5.62 -12.64 6.61
N ASP A 37 4.78 -13.65 6.83
CA ASP A 37 4.82 -14.89 6.05
C ASP A 37 4.29 -14.64 4.62
N GLY A 38 4.91 -15.29 3.65
CA GLY A 38 4.58 -15.20 2.23
C GLY A 38 5.46 -14.21 1.45
N ASP A 39 5.34 -14.27 0.12
CA ASP A 39 6.08 -13.43 -0.83
C ASP A 39 5.25 -12.24 -1.34
N GLU A 40 4.18 -11.90 -0.61
CA GLU A 40 3.20 -10.89 -1.02
C GLU A 40 3.56 -9.50 -0.50
N VAL A 41 3.36 -8.49 -1.35
CA VAL A 41 3.44 -7.08 -0.94
C VAL A 41 2.05 -6.62 -0.55
N LEU A 42 1.87 -6.22 0.71
CA LEU A 42 0.62 -5.66 1.18
C LEU A 42 0.52 -4.17 0.85
N LEU A 43 -0.50 -3.81 0.05
CA LEU A 43 -0.84 -2.42 -0.23
C LEU A 43 -1.75 -1.88 0.88
N GLY A 44 -1.16 -1.14 1.82
CA GLY A 44 -1.88 -0.55 2.94
C GLY A 44 -2.63 0.75 2.61
N MET A 45 -3.40 1.21 3.60
CA MET A 45 -4.22 2.42 3.47
C MET A 45 -3.41 3.71 3.24
N SER A 46 -2.14 3.77 3.62
CA SER A 46 -1.28 4.94 3.38
C SER A 46 -1.06 5.26 1.89
N ALA A 47 -1.12 4.23 1.04
CA ALA A 47 -1.12 4.37 -0.41
C ALA A 47 -2.55 4.49 -0.95
N LEU A 48 -3.48 3.64 -0.49
CA LEU A 48 -4.86 3.61 -0.99
C LEU A 48 -5.62 4.92 -0.74
N GLN A 49 -5.35 5.65 0.34
CA GLN A 49 -5.99 6.94 0.61
C GLN A 49 -5.63 8.04 -0.42
N GLN A 50 -4.56 7.85 -1.19
CA GLN A 50 -4.14 8.76 -2.26
C GLN A 50 -4.84 8.47 -3.59
N LEU A 51 -5.67 7.42 -3.62
CA LEU A 51 -6.40 6.96 -4.78
C LEU A 51 -7.89 6.98 -4.48
N GLU A 52 -8.69 7.20 -5.52
CA GLU A 52 -10.08 6.79 -5.47
C GLU A 52 -10.13 5.28 -5.55
N PHE A 53 -10.79 4.64 -4.58
CA PHE A 53 -11.00 3.19 -4.61
C PHE A 53 -12.46 2.84 -4.42
N SER A 54 -12.92 1.82 -5.15
CA SER A 54 -14.24 1.23 -4.97
C SER A 54 -14.14 -0.28 -4.99
N GLN A 55 -14.82 -0.95 -4.06
CA GLN A 55 -14.93 -2.41 -4.06
C GLN A 55 -16.37 -2.82 -4.33
N LYS A 56 -16.60 -3.61 -5.40
CA LYS A 56 -17.93 -4.11 -5.77
C LYS A 56 -17.80 -5.51 -6.34
N GLY A 57 -18.60 -6.45 -5.83
CA GLY A 57 -18.63 -7.83 -6.32
C GLY A 57 -17.26 -8.53 -6.26
N GLY A 58 -16.49 -8.31 -5.20
CA GLY A 58 -15.15 -8.89 -5.05
C GLY A 58 -14.05 -8.25 -5.90
N THR A 59 -14.38 -7.23 -6.70
CA THR A 59 -13.38 -6.49 -7.51
C THR A 59 -13.04 -5.18 -6.82
N LEU A 60 -11.74 -4.92 -6.66
CA LEU A 60 -11.19 -3.62 -6.25
C LEU A 60 -10.81 -2.82 -7.50
N VAL A 61 -11.39 -1.63 -7.65
CA VAL A 61 -11.02 -0.67 -8.70
C VAL A 61 -10.29 0.49 -8.06
N LEU A 62 -9.10 0.79 -8.58
CA LEU A 62 -8.28 1.93 -8.18
C LEU A 62 -8.26 2.95 -9.32
N ARG A 63 -8.39 4.24 -8.99
CA ARG A 63 -8.27 5.36 -9.93
C ARG A 63 -7.42 6.45 -9.30
N GLN A 64 -6.49 6.99 -10.08
CA GLN A 64 -5.78 8.20 -9.72
C GLN A 64 -6.52 9.38 -10.35
N SER A 65 -7.10 10.24 -9.52
CA SER A 65 -7.72 11.47 -10.00
C SER A 65 -6.60 12.40 -10.43
N THR A 66 -6.42 12.56 -11.73
CA THR A 66 -5.64 13.66 -12.28
C THR A 66 -6.47 14.92 -12.08
N LEU A 67 -6.37 15.54 -10.90
CA LEU A 67 -6.76 16.94 -10.77
C LEU A 67 -5.86 17.72 -11.74
N GLN A 68 -6.47 18.24 -12.80
CA GLN A 68 -5.84 19.19 -13.71
C GLN A 68 -5.53 20.49 -12.99
#